data_AF-A0A5C6X4K9-F1
#
_entry.id   AF-A0A5C6X4K9-F1
#
_cell.length_a   1.000
_cell.length_b   1.000
_cell.length_c   1.000
_cell.angle_alpha   90.00
_cell.angle_beta   90.00
_cell.angle_gamma   90.00
#
_symmetry.space_group_name_H-M   'P 1'
#
loop_
_entity.id
_entity.type
_entity.pdbx_description
1 polymer ?
#
loop_
_entity_poly.entity_id
_entity_poly.type
_entity_poly.pdbx_seq_one_letter_code
_entity_poly.pdbx_strand_id
1 'polypeptide(L)'
;MSTPNEIESLERLLHKLPEEDQAEAFRILYGNLPEAIPLTEAAASLAEEYDFDVAAYRFRAKREQRREPRVVRVGVIQTQIVEPTDAPVETQYEALRARTEQLIHAAGAMGTNVLGLQEAWTMPFAFCTREKEPWLEFAEPVDGPSTRFLATLARRYNMVIVSPILERDERHGGTIHNTAVVIGNRGNIIGVHRKNHIPRVGDFNESTYYMEGNTGHPVFATEFGKVGVNICYGRHHPLNWLMFGLNGAEIVFNPSATVGALSEPLWGIEARCAAIANNYFTAAINRIGTESFPNEFTSGDGRPAHHDFGHFYGSSYVTAPDGSRTPGLSRTRDGLLVSEIDLNHCRQVRDTWGFQMTSRLEEYGELISRAAAPDFEPQVIVDPGVDISTGRGTTPPSAGRALHHASPRALGSAPAQQITYVGEEEGSRKE
;
A
#
# COMPACT_ATOMS: atom_id res chain seq x y z
N MET A 1 0.77 30.65 0.52
CA MET A 1 1.78 30.18 1.50
C MET A 1 2.85 29.44 0.70
N SER A 2 4.14 29.61 0.99
CA SER A 2 5.17 28.86 0.27
C SER A 2 4.91 27.37 0.49
N THR A 3 4.76 26.59 -0.58
CA THR A 3 4.88 25.14 -0.50
C THR A 3 6.11 24.81 0.35
N PRO A 4 6.00 23.95 1.37
CA PRO A 4 7.17 23.41 2.04
C PRO A 4 8.18 22.97 0.98
N ASN A 5 9.48 23.15 1.23
CA ASN A 5 10.51 22.58 0.37
C ASN A 5 10.45 21.05 0.48
N GLU A 6 9.50 20.44 -0.23
CA GLU A 6 9.39 19.00 -0.37
C GLU A 6 10.66 18.50 -1.07
N ILE A 7 11.30 17.50 -0.47
CA ILE A 7 12.40 16.83 -1.15
C ILE A 7 11.82 16.06 -2.35
N GLU A 8 12.57 15.95 -3.43
CA GLU A 8 12.11 15.23 -4.62
C GLU A 8 12.03 13.72 -4.38
N SER A 9 13.05 13.13 -3.76
CA SER A 9 13.09 11.71 -3.42
C SER A 9 14.12 11.41 -2.32
N LEU A 10 13.95 10.27 -1.63
CA LEU A 10 14.94 9.77 -0.68
C LEU A 10 16.26 9.42 -1.41
N GLU A 11 16.15 8.84 -2.59
CA GLU A 11 17.27 8.37 -3.39
C GLU A 11 18.18 9.53 -3.79
N ARG A 12 17.62 10.70 -4.13
CA ARG A 12 18.42 11.92 -4.39
C ARG A 12 19.23 12.36 -3.17
N LEU A 13 18.78 12.07 -1.95
CA LEU A 13 19.56 12.31 -0.73
C LEU A 13 20.65 11.25 -0.56
N LEU A 14 20.33 9.98 -0.77
CA LEU A 14 21.29 8.87 -0.66
C LEU A 14 22.42 8.98 -1.69
N HIS A 15 22.14 9.49 -2.89
CA HIS A 15 23.13 9.75 -3.94
C HIS A 15 24.17 10.83 -3.58
N LYS A 16 24.00 11.55 -2.47
CA LYS A 16 24.99 12.51 -1.96
C LYS A 16 26.03 11.87 -1.05
N LEU A 17 25.83 10.62 -0.63
CA LEU A 17 26.77 9.88 0.20
C LEU A 17 27.99 9.44 -0.61
N PRO A 18 29.15 9.18 0.04
CA PRO A 18 30.26 8.47 -0.59
C PRO A 18 29.82 7.12 -1.16
N GLU A 19 30.48 6.65 -2.23
CA GLU A 19 30.05 5.46 -2.98
C GLU A 19 29.91 4.20 -2.11
N GLU A 20 30.82 3.97 -1.17
CA GLU A 20 30.77 2.82 -0.25
C GLU A 20 29.58 2.91 0.71
N ASP A 21 29.38 4.07 1.36
CA ASP A 21 28.26 4.31 2.27
C ASP A 21 26.91 4.26 1.52
N GLN A 22 26.89 4.78 0.30
CA GLN A 22 25.73 4.76 -0.57
C GLN A 22 25.34 3.31 -0.88
N ALA A 23 26.28 2.47 -1.31
CA ALA A 23 26.02 1.07 -1.64
C ALA A 23 25.46 0.31 -0.42
N GLU A 24 26.04 0.54 0.76
CA GLU A 24 25.60 -0.10 2.00
C GLU A 24 24.22 0.39 2.45
N ALA A 25 23.94 1.71 2.32
CA ALA A 25 22.63 2.27 2.59
C ALA A 25 21.56 1.65 1.66
N PHE A 26 21.84 1.50 0.36
CA PHE A 26 20.92 0.85 -0.56
C PHE A 26 20.70 -0.63 -0.21
N ARG A 27 21.76 -1.37 0.16
CA ARG A 27 21.65 -2.77 0.57
C ARG A 27 20.72 -2.96 1.77
N ILE A 28 20.83 -2.10 2.79
CA ILE A 28 20.03 -2.19 4.01
C ILE A 28 18.59 -1.70 3.75
N LEU A 29 18.44 -0.55 3.10
CA LEU A 29 17.14 0.09 2.93
C LEU A 29 16.29 -0.53 1.82
N TYR A 30 16.89 -1.10 0.77
CA TYR A 30 16.18 -1.60 -0.41
C TYR A 30 16.37 -3.09 -0.64
N GLY A 31 17.31 -3.74 0.07
CA GLY A 31 17.68 -5.13 -0.19
C GLY A 31 18.58 -5.25 -1.42
N ASN A 32 18.41 -6.31 -2.22
CA ASN A 32 19.08 -6.42 -3.50
C ASN A 32 18.46 -5.42 -4.50
N LEU A 33 19.14 -4.30 -4.74
CA LEU A 33 18.61 -3.28 -5.64
C LEU A 33 18.33 -3.89 -7.03
N PRO A 34 17.10 -3.74 -7.58
CA PRO A 34 16.78 -4.28 -8.88
C PRO A 34 17.54 -3.52 -9.98
N GLU A 35 17.82 -4.21 -11.08
CA GLU A 35 18.60 -3.67 -12.19
C GLU A 35 17.77 -2.63 -12.96
N ALA A 36 18.27 -1.42 -13.13
CA ALA A 36 17.62 -0.43 -13.97
C ALA A 36 17.59 -0.91 -15.43
N ILE A 37 16.45 -0.82 -16.11
CA ILE A 37 16.31 -1.19 -17.52
C ILE A 37 16.11 0.06 -18.38
N PRO A 38 16.68 0.10 -19.62
CA PRO A 38 16.51 1.24 -20.50
C PRO A 38 15.05 1.50 -20.86
N LEU A 39 14.69 2.78 -20.98
CA LEU A 39 13.40 3.19 -21.51
C LEU A 39 13.35 2.94 -23.02
N THR A 40 12.16 2.61 -23.53
CA THR A 40 11.94 2.64 -24.99
C THR A 40 11.96 4.09 -25.47
N GLU A 41 12.39 4.33 -26.71
CA GLU A 41 12.38 5.67 -27.31
C GLU A 41 10.99 6.31 -27.25
N ALA A 42 9.94 5.54 -27.58
CA ALA A 42 8.57 6.02 -27.50
C ALA A 42 8.14 6.41 -26.07
N ALA A 43 8.50 5.63 -25.06
CA ALA A 43 8.19 5.99 -23.68
C ALA A 43 8.97 7.23 -23.20
N ALA A 44 10.24 7.34 -23.59
CA ALA A 44 11.07 8.51 -23.28
C ALA A 44 10.55 9.78 -23.94
N SER A 45 10.16 9.72 -25.22
CA SER A 45 9.57 10.86 -25.94
C SER A 45 8.25 11.31 -25.33
N LEU A 46 7.38 10.38 -24.93
CA LEU A 46 6.12 10.72 -24.24
C LEU A 46 6.38 11.37 -22.87
N ALA A 47 7.35 10.87 -22.12
CA ALA A 47 7.75 11.42 -20.83
C ALA A 47 8.28 12.86 -20.95
N GLU A 48 9.07 13.13 -21.98
CA GLU A 48 9.59 14.48 -22.29
C GLU A 48 8.47 15.41 -22.79
N GLU A 49 7.64 14.95 -23.74
CA GLU A 49 6.55 15.74 -24.33
C GLU A 49 5.52 16.18 -23.28
N TYR A 50 5.17 15.28 -22.36
CA TYR A 50 4.12 15.52 -21.37
C TYR A 50 4.64 15.76 -19.96
N ASP A 51 5.96 15.93 -19.76
CA ASP A 51 6.58 16.24 -18.46
C ASP A 51 6.13 15.31 -17.31
N PHE A 52 6.55 14.04 -17.36
CA PHE A 52 6.41 13.09 -16.25
C PHE A 52 7.63 12.17 -16.15
N ASP A 53 7.86 11.59 -14.98
CA ASP A 53 8.99 10.67 -14.77
C ASP A 53 8.68 9.26 -15.28
N VAL A 54 9.64 8.60 -15.90
CA VAL A 54 9.56 7.17 -16.20
C VAL A 54 10.76 6.46 -15.61
N ALA A 55 10.51 5.50 -14.72
CA ALA A 55 11.52 4.64 -14.15
C ALA A 55 11.20 3.18 -14.48
N ALA A 56 12.23 2.38 -14.73
CA ALA A 56 12.05 0.98 -15.04
C ALA A 56 13.13 0.10 -14.42
N TYR A 57 12.73 -1.02 -13.82
CA TYR A 57 13.63 -1.93 -13.12
C TYR A 57 13.31 -3.39 -13.42
N ARG A 58 14.29 -4.27 -13.23
CA ARG A 58 14.18 -5.72 -13.36
C ARG A 58 14.58 -6.41 -12.05
N PHE A 59 13.68 -7.23 -11.53
CA PHE A 59 13.96 -8.14 -10.43
C PHE A 59 14.49 -9.48 -10.96
N ARG A 60 15.53 -10.02 -10.33
CA ARG A 60 16.11 -11.30 -10.74
C ARG A 60 15.44 -12.45 -9.99
N ALA A 61 15.22 -13.56 -10.68
CA ALA A 61 14.82 -14.83 -10.11
C ALA A 61 15.77 -15.94 -10.58
N LYS A 62 15.87 -17.03 -9.82
CA LYS A 62 16.70 -18.18 -10.22
C LYS A 62 16.00 -18.93 -11.36
N ARG A 63 16.77 -19.39 -12.36
CA ARG A 63 16.23 -20.25 -13.42
C ARG A 63 15.82 -21.61 -12.83
N GLU A 64 14.64 -22.09 -13.19
CA GLU A 64 14.17 -23.42 -12.82
C GLU A 64 14.41 -24.44 -13.94
N GLN A 65 14.64 -25.70 -13.57
CA GLN A 65 14.87 -26.78 -14.54
C GLN A 65 13.58 -27.32 -15.15
N ARG A 66 12.44 -27.18 -14.45
CA ARG A 66 11.15 -27.78 -14.82
C ARG A 66 10.07 -26.77 -15.17
N ARG A 67 10.36 -25.47 -15.09
CA ARG A 67 9.41 -24.40 -15.35
C ARG A 67 10.11 -23.28 -16.09
N GLU A 68 9.46 -22.79 -17.12
CA GLU A 68 9.90 -21.60 -17.81
C GLU A 68 9.71 -20.36 -16.91
N PRO A 69 10.56 -19.33 -17.07
CA PRO A 69 10.35 -18.03 -16.44
C PRO A 69 8.95 -17.49 -16.75
N ARG A 70 8.26 -16.96 -15.74
CA ARG A 70 6.95 -16.30 -15.89
C ARG A 70 7.16 -14.80 -15.80
N VAL A 71 7.80 -14.25 -16.83
CA VAL A 71 8.18 -12.83 -16.87
C VAL A 71 6.95 -11.96 -17.16
N VAL A 72 6.76 -10.95 -16.33
CA VAL A 72 5.63 -10.01 -16.38
C VAL A 72 6.16 -8.60 -16.11
N ARG A 73 5.65 -7.60 -16.81
CA ARG A 73 5.91 -6.17 -16.52
C ARG A 73 4.74 -5.58 -15.75
N VAL A 74 5.00 -5.19 -14.50
CA VAL A 74 4.05 -4.54 -13.60
C VAL A 74 4.30 -3.03 -13.61
N GLY A 75 3.29 -2.26 -13.99
CA GLY A 75 3.32 -0.81 -14.01
C GLY A 75 2.53 -0.21 -12.85
N VAL A 76 2.99 0.93 -12.33
CA VAL A 76 2.20 1.81 -11.46
C VAL A 76 2.28 3.25 -11.94
N ILE A 77 1.15 3.97 -11.84
CA ILE A 77 1.05 5.39 -12.19
C ILE A 77 0.67 6.19 -10.95
N GLN A 78 1.42 7.26 -10.70
CA GLN A 78 1.06 8.32 -9.75
C GLN A 78 0.86 9.63 -10.51
N THR A 79 -0.18 10.37 -10.12
CA THR A 79 -0.50 11.68 -10.69
C THR A 79 -1.06 12.63 -9.63
N GLN A 80 -0.97 13.93 -9.92
CA GLN A 80 -1.74 14.98 -9.24
C GLN A 80 -3.05 15.29 -9.99
N ILE A 81 -3.94 16.08 -9.37
CA ILE A 81 -5.06 16.69 -10.08
C ILE A 81 -4.57 17.75 -11.08
N VAL A 82 -5.34 17.98 -12.13
CA VAL A 82 -4.98 18.90 -13.22
C VAL A 82 -5.72 20.23 -13.09
N GLU A 83 -7.03 20.15 -12.93
CA GLU A 83 -7.92 21.32 -12.79
C GLU A 83 -8.12 21.66 -11.31
N PRO A 84 -8.41 22.93 -10.97
CA PRO A 84 -8.72 23.32 -9.61
C PRO A 84 -10.02 22.64 -9.14
N THR A 85 -10.14 22.43 -7.83
CA THR A 85 -11.23 21.66 -7.24
C THR A 85 -12.60 22.38 -7.33
N ASP A 86 -12.61 23.68 -7.66
CA ASP A 86 -13.82 24.48 -7.91
C ASP A 86 -14.31 24.44 -9.37
N ALA A 87 -13.57 23.79 -10.28
CA ALA A 87 -14.01 23.56 -11.65
C ALA A 87 -15.20 22.58 -11.70
N PRO A 88 -16.02 22.57 -12.77
CA PRO A 88 -17.08 21.56 -12.93
C PRO A 88 -16.54 20.13 -12.85
N VAL A 89 -17.30 19.22 -12.21
CA VAL A 89 -16.92 17.81 -12.01
C VAL A 89 -16.47 17.13 -13.30
N GLU A 90 -17.23 17.32 -14.38
CA GLU A 90 -16.91 16.74 -15.70
C GLU A 90 -15.59 17.29 -16.25
N THR A 91 -15.31 18.59 -16.08
CA THR A 91 -14.05 19.21 -16.52
C THR A 91 -12.85 18.62 -15.76
N GLN A 92 -12.99 18.44 -14.44
CA GLN A 92 -11.96 17.82 -13.62
C GLN A 92 -11.71 16.36 -14.04
N TYR A 93 -12.78 15.59 -14.25
CA TYR A 93 -12.72 14.20 -14.71
C TYR A 93 -12.02 14.08 -16.07
N GLU A 94 -12.42 14.88 -17.05
CA GLU A 94 -11.85 14.85 -18.40
C GLU A 94 -10.36 15.20 -18.41
N ALA A 95 -9.93 16.16 -17.57
CA ALA A 95 -8.53 16.51 -17.43
C ALA A 95 -7.70 15.37 -16.80
N LEU A 96 -8.23 14.72 -15.74
CA LEU A 96 -7.62 13.54 -15.13
C LEU A 96 -7.54 12.36 -16.10
N ARG A 97 -8.60 12.13 -16.88
CA ARG A 97 -8.67 11.11 -17.93
C ARG A 97 -7.59 11.33 -18.99
N ALA A 98 -7.49 12.54 -19.53
CA ALA A 98 -6.51 12.91 -20.54
C ALA A 98 -5.07 12.79 -20.01
N ARG A 99 -4.82 13.23 -18.77
CA ARG A 99 -3.51 13.09 -18.14
C ARG A 99 -3.13 11.64 -17.95
N THR A 100 -4.04 10.84 -17.42
CA THR A 100 -3.81 9.40 -17.19
C THR A 100 -3.59 8.65 -18.51
N GLU A 101 -4.28 9.02 -19.59
CA GLU A 101 -4.09 8.44 -20.92
C GLU A 101 -2.64 8.56 -21.42
N GLN A 102 -2.01 9.74 -21.24
CA GLN A 102 -0.62 9.99 -21.64
C GLN A 102 0.35 9.01 -20.95
N LEU A 103 0.19 8.80 -19.64
CA LEU A 103 1.03 7.88 -18.88
C LEU A 103 0.73 6.42 -19.24
N ILE A 104 -0.53 6.07 -19.54
CA ILE A 104 -0.89 4.73 -20.03
C ILE A 104 -0.25 4.45 -21.41
N HIS A 105 -0.16 5.45 -22.29
CA HIS A 105 0.54 5.28 -23.57
C HIS A 105 2.02 4.94 -23.37
N ALA A 106 2.70 5.60 -22.42
CA ALA A 106 4.07 5.26 -22.07
C ALA A 106 4.18 3.86 -21.41
N ALA A 107 3.23 3.48 -20.56
CA ALA A 107 3.17 2.13 -20.00
C ALA A 107 3.01 1.07 -21.10
N GLY A 108 2.17 1.33 -22.10
CA GLY A 108 2.00 0.49 -23.29
C GLY A 108 3.28 0.41 -24.13
N ALA A 109 3.98 1.54 -24.33
CA ALA A 109 5.27 1.58 -25.02
C ALA A 109 6.37 0.77 -24.30
N MET A 110 6.32 0.73 -22.96
CA MET A 110 7.17 -0.12 -22.14
C MET A 110 6.74 -1.60 -22.11
N GLY A 111 5.67 -1.99 -22.81
CA GLY A 111 5.18 -3.36 -22.85
C GLY A 111 4.63 -3.84 -21.50
N THR A 112 4.03 -2.93 -20.73
CA THR A 112 3.43 -3.24 -19.43
C THR A 112 2.29 -4.25 -19.59
N ASN A 113 2.26 -5.28 -18.76
CA ASN A 113 1.24 -6.34 -18.80
C ASN A 113 0.13 -6.13 -17.77
N VAL A 114 0.47 -5.63 -16.58
CA VAL A 114 -0.48 -5.33 -15.50
C VAL A 114 -0.19 -3.95 -14.95
N LEU A 115 -1.14 -3.03 -15.03
CA LEU A 115 -0.99 -1.64 -14.65
C LEU A 115 -1.95 -1.29 -13.50
N GLY A 116 -1.42 -0.68 -12.44
CA GLY A 116 -2.21 -0.12 -11.34
C GLY A 116 -2.27 1.40 -11.40
N LEU A 117 -3.46 1.95 -11.18
CA LEU A 117 -3.68 3.38 -10.95
C LEU A 117 -3.82 3.67 -9.45
N GLN A 118 -3.62 4.94 -9.04
CA GLN A 118 -3.78 5.37 -7.66
C GLN A 118 -5.24 5.34 -7.17
N GLU A 119 -5.44 5.52 -5.86
CA GLU A 119 -6.78 5.53 -5.27
C GLU A 119 -7.63 6.71 -5.77
N ALA A 120 -8.88 6.42 -6.13
CA ALA A 120 -9.86 7.39 -6.59
C ALA A 120 -9.27 8.32 -7.67
N TRP A 121 -8.57 7.74 -8.65
CA TRP A 121 -7.77 8.50 -9.64
C TRP A 121 -8.60 9.46 -10.49
N THR A 122 -9.92 9.27 -10.55
CA THR A 122 -10.88 10.06 -11.32
C THR A 122 -11.36 11.33 -10.62
N MET A 123 -10.89 11.62 -9.40
CA MET A 123 -11.35 12.76 -8.61
C MET A 123 -10.25 13.36 -7.72
N PRO A 124 -10.40 14.62 -7.26
CA PRO A 124 -9.73 15.10 -6.06
C PRO A 124 -10.13 14.25 -4.85
N PHE A 125 -9.24 14.14 -3.87
CA PHE A 125 -9.47 13.39 -2.65
C PHE A 125 -10.29 14.20 -1.63
N ALA A 126 -11.49 14.60 -2.05
CA ALA A 126 -12.36 15.55 -1.36
C ALA A 126 -12.96 15.06 -0.02
N PHE A 127 -12.59 13.88 0.46
CA PHE A 127 -13.19 13.29 1.65
C PHE A 127 -12.90 14.07 2.94
N CYS A 128 -11.91 14.97 2.96
CA CYS A 128 -11.71 15.92 4.07
C CYS A 128 -12.89 16.84 4.31
N THR A 129 -13.56 17.29 3.24
CA THR A 129 -14.59 18.33 3.31
C THR A 129 -15.83 17.82 4.04
N ARG A 130 -16.07 16.51 3.98
CA ARG A 130 -17.28 15.81 4.47
C ARG A 130 -18.56 16.22 3.72
N GLU A 131 -18.43 17.06 2.70
CA GLU A 131 -19.50 17.52 1.85
C GLU A 131 -19.94 16.41 0.87
N LYS A 132 -21.23 16.38 0.54
CA LYS A 132 -21.78 15.42 -0.41
C LYS A 132 -21.80 15.96 -1.83
N GLU A 133 -22.21 17.21 -1.99
CA GLU A 133 -22.26 17.90 -3.26
C GLU A 133 -21.04 18.82 -3.41
N PRO A 134 -20.43 18.90 -4.60
CA PRO A 134 -20.69 18.10 -5.79
C PRO A 134 -19.95 16.74 -5.77
N TRP A 135 -19.19 16.43 -4.71
CA TRP A 135 -18.20 15.34 -4.70
C TRP A 135 -18.76 13.93 -5.00
N LEU A 136 -20.01 13.65 -4.64
CA LEU A 136 -20.67 12.38 -4.97
C LEU A 136 -21.06 12.24 -6.45
N GLU A 137 -21.00 13.31 -7.25
CA GLU A 137 -21.22 13.23 -8.71
C GLU A 137 -20.05 12.56 -9.43
N PHE A 138 -18.86 12.50 -8.84
CA PHE A 138 -17.74 11.70 -9.35
C PHE A 138 -17.99 10.19 -9.27
N ALA A 139 -19.00 9.75 -8.51
CA ALA A 139 -19.29 8.34 -8.35
C ALA A 139 -19.95 7.76 -9.61
N GLU A 140 -19.35 6.74 -10.20
CA GLU A 140 -19.83 6.08 -11.42
C GLU A 140 -20.19 4.60 -11.18
N PRO A 141 -21.07 3.99 -11.99
CA PRO A 141 -21.26 2.55 -11.93
C PRO A 141 -19.98 1.81 -12.35
N VAL A 142 -19.83 0.54 -11.95
CA VAL A 142 -18.64 -0.28 -12.26
C VAL A 142 -18.32 -0.33 -13.76
N ASP A 143 -19.32 -0.32 -14.63
CA ASP A 143 -19.20 -0.29 -16.09
C ASP A 143 -19.30 1.13 -16.68
N GLY A 144 -19.03 2.15 -15.85
CA GLY A 144 -19.09 3.58 -16.13
C GLY A 144 -18.06 4.11 -17.14
N PRO A 145 -18.04 5.44 -17.36
CA PRO A 145 -17.20 6.06 -18.38
C PRO A 145 -15.71 5.73 -18.19
N SER A 146 -15.19 5.71 -16.96
CA SER A 146 -13.77 5.43 -16.70
C SER A 146 -13.41 3.99 -17.03
N THR A 147 -14.25 3.02 -16.64
CA THR A 147 -14.04 1.61 -17.00
C THR A 147 -14.10 1.39 -18.51
N ARG A 148 -15.04 2.03 -19.23
CA ARG A 148 -15.16 1.90 -20.70
C ARG A 148 -13.98 2.51 -21.44
N PHE A 149 -13.50 3.66 -20.97
CA PHE A 149 -12.29 4.31 -21.45
C PHE A 149 -11.08 3.38 -21.29
N LEU A 150 -10.82 2.91 -20.07
CA LEU A 150 -9.69 2.04 -19.78
C LEU A 150 -9.79 0.68 -20.48
N ALA A 151 -11.00 0.14 -20.70
CA ALA A 151 -11.20 -1.08 -21.48
C ALA A 151 -10.69 -0.96 -22.92
N THR A 152 -10.74 0.24 -23.49
CA THR A 152 -10.20 0.51 -24.84
C THR A 152 -8.67 0.46 -24.84
N LEU A 153 -8.03 1.06 -23.83
CA LEU A 153 -6.57 1.04 -23.68
C LEU A 153 -6.05 -0.35 -23.31
N ALA A 154 -6.77 -1.07 -22.44
CA ALA A 154 -6.48 -2.46 -22.07
C ALA A 154 -6.41 -3.37 -23.30
N ARG A 155 -7.40 -3.28 -24.22
CA ARG A 155 -7.37 -3.99 -25.51
C ARG A 155 -6.22 -3.56 -26.39
N ARG A 156 -6.01 -2.24 -26.54
CA ARG A 156 -5.00 -1.67 -27.42
C ARG A 156 -3.60 -2.16 -27.08
N TYR A 157 -3.30 -2.28 -25.79
CA TYR A 157 -1.97 -2.65 -25.29
C TYR A 157 -1.86 -4.09 -24.80
N ASN A 158 -2.93 -4.91 -24.93
CA ASN A 158 -2.99 -6.27 -24.36
C ASN A 158 -2.58 -6.27 -22.87
N MET A 159 -3.18 -5.38 -22.09
CA MET A 159 -2.78 -5.05 -20.72
C MET A 159 -3.96 -5.16 -19.75
N VAL A 160 -3.72 -5.76 -18.59
CA VAL A 160 -4.66 -5.73 -17.45
C VAL A 160 -4.53 -4.39 -16.73
N ILE A 161 -5.65 -3.76 -16.37
CA ILE A 161 -5.66 -2.47 -15.66
C ILE A 161 -6.47 -2.60 -14.37
N VAL A 162 -5.87 -2.18 -13.24
CA VAL A 162 -6.53 -2.01 -11.94
C VAL A 162 -6.94 -0.54 -11.80
N SER A 163 -8.24 -0.26 -11.75
CA SER A 163 -8.83 1.08 -11.73
C SER A 163 -9.61 1.34 -10.43
N PRO A 164 -9.01 2.02 -9.44
CA PRO A 164 -9.71 2.42 -8.22
C PRO A 164 -10.58 3.67 -8.43
N ILE A 165 -11.89 3.53 -8.28
CA ILE A 165 -12.89 4.57 -8.49
C ILE A 165 -13.81 4.72 -7.27
N LEU A 166 -14.55 5.84 -7.23
CA LEU A 166 -15.75 5.96 -6.41
C LEU A 166 -16.90 5.28 -7.16
N GLU A 167 -17.39 4.16 -6.64
CA GLU A 167 -18.47 3.40 -7.25
C GLU A 167 -19.83 3.89 -6.74
N ARG A 168 -20.79 4.04 -7.65
CA ARG A 168 -22.22 4.12 -7.36
C ARG A 168 -22.91 2.82 -7.74
N ASP A 169 -23.36 2.07 -6.73
CA ASP A 169 -24.06 0.80 -6.92
C ASP A 169 -25.57 1.02 -7.09
N GLU A 170 -25.98 1.26 -8.33
CA GLU A 170 -27.39 1.46 -8.72
C GLU A 170 -28.28 0.26 -8.39
N ARG A 171 -27.73 -0.96 -8.34
CA ARG A 171 -28.50 -2.17 -8.03
C ARG A 171 -28.89 -2.24 -6.55
N HIS A 172 -28.10 -1.61 -5.69
CA HIS A 172 -28.33 -1.55 -4.25
C HIS A 172 -28.66 -0.13 -3.79
N GLY A 173 -29.58 0.54 -4.49
CA GLY A 173 -30.16 1.82 -4.06
C GLY A 173 -29.20 3.01 -4.20
N GLY A 174 -28.23 2.95 -5.10
CA GLY A 174 -27.30 4.05 -5.36
C GLY A 174 -26.26 4.25 -4.26
N THR A 175 -25.99 3.21 -3.46
CA THR A 175 -24.96 3.26 -2.40
C THR A 175 -23.57 3.50 -2.98
N ILE A 176 -22.73 4.20 -2.20
CA ILE A 176 -21.39 4.58 -2.61
C ILE A 176 -20.37 3.62 -2.01
N HIS A 177 -19.35 3.26 -2.79
CA HIS A 177 -18.25 2.38 -2.38
C HIS A 177 -16.92 2.90 -2.92
N ASN A 178 -15.82 2.61 -2.23
CA ASN A 178 -14.47 2.76 -2.78
C ASN A 178 -14.05 1.42 -3.39
N THR A 179 -13.86 1.39 -4.70
CA THR A 179 -13.85 0.14 -5.47
C THR A 179 -12.72 0.11 -6.48
N ALA A 180 -11.94 -0.97 -6.48
CA ALA A 180 -11.04 -1.30 -7.57
C ALA A 180 -11.75 -2.19 -8.59
N VAL A 181 -11.86 -1.71 -9.83
CA VAL A 181 -12.31 -2.49 -10.98
C VAL A 181 -11.08 -3.11 -11.66
N VAL A 182 -11.09 -4.42 -11.86
CA VAL A 182 -10.02 -5.12 -12.58
C VAL A 182 -10.47 -5.40 -14.01
N ILE A 183 -9.84 -4.72 -14.96
CA ILE A 183 -10.13 -4.78 -16.39
C ILE A 183 -9.12 -5.71 -17.05
N GLY A 184 -9.60 -6.76 -17.72
CA GLY A 184 -8.76 -7.72 -18.42
C GLY A 184 -8.13 -7.16 -19.69
N ASN A 185 -7.08 -7.82 -20.18
CA ASN A 185 -6.36 -7.47 -21.42
C ASN A 185 -7.20 -7.51 -22.70
N ARG A 186 -8.40 -8.09 -22.64
CA ARG A 186 -9.41 -8.06 -23.71
C ARG A 186 -10.45 -6.94 -23.54
N GLY A 187 -10.29 -6.09 -22.53
CA GLY A 187 -11.19 -5.00 -22.16
C GLY A 187 -12.50 -5.45 -21.53
N ASN A 188 -12.61 -6.71 -21.09
CA ASN A 188 -13.72 -7.17 -20.26
C ASN A 188 -13.46 -6.84 -18.80
N ILE A 189 -14.51 -6.58 -18.02
CA ILE A 189 -14.41 -6.50 -16.56
C ILE A 189 -14.21 -7.92 -16.02
N ILE A 190 -13.13 -8.18 -15.30
CA ILE A 190 -12.90 -9.47 -14.61
C ILE A 190 -13.73 -9.50 -13.33
N GLY A 191 -13.75 -8.39 -12.60
CA GLY A 191 -14.54 -8.22 -11.38
C GLY A 191 -14.15 -6.97 -10.63
N VAL A 192 -14.62 -6.87 -9.38
CA VAL A 192 -14.39 -5.72 -8.50
C VAL A 192 -13.94 -6.16 -7.10
N HIS A 193 -13.24 -5.27 -6.41
CA HIS A 193 -12.96 -5.38 -4.99
C HIS A 193 -13.27 -4.04 -4.30
N ARG A 194 -14.08 -4.09 -3.24
CA ARG A 194 -14.45 -2.94 -2.41
C ARG A 194 -13.55 -2.85 -1.18
N LYS A 195 -13.13 -1.63 -0.82
CA LYS A 195 -12.20 -1.33 0.29
C LYS A 195 -12.66 -1.95 1.61
N ASN A 196 -11.91 -2.94 2.11
CA ASN A 196 -12.27 -3.67 3.34
C ASN A 196 -12.18 -2.82 4.62
N HIS A 197 -11.19 -1.94 4.70
CA HIS A 197 -10.91 -1.15 5.90
C HIS A 197 -11.07 0.35 5.61
N ILE A 198 -12.05 0.99 6.26
CA ILE A 198 -12.39 2.40 6.02
C ILE A 198 -11.79 3.28 7.12
N PRO A 199 -10.95 4.27 6.78
CA PRO A 199 -10.41 5.18 7.77
C PRO A 199 -11.47 6.14 8.32
N ARG A 200 -11.21 6.56 9.55
CA ARG A 200 -11.96 7.59 10.29
C ARG A 200 -11.03 8.60 10.97
N VAL A 201 -9.81 8.75 10.45
CA VAL A 201 -8.68 9.41 11.15
C VAL A 201 -8.35 10.74 10.47
N GLY A 202 -8.42 11.84 11.22
CA GLY A 202 -8.04 13.17 10.74
C GLY A 202 -8.88 13.63 9.55
N ASP A 203 -8.20 14.02 8.48
CA ASP A 203 -8.84 14.44 7.22
C ASP A 203 -9.38 13.27 6.38
N PHE A 204 -9.00 12.02 6.70
CA PHE A 204 -9.49 10.81 6.03
C PHE A 204 -10.87 10.40 6.57
N ASN A 205 -11.87 11.27 6.37
CA ASN A 205 -13.26 11.08 6.82
C ASN A 205 -14.08 10.19 5.88
N GLU A 206 -13.44 9.17 5.30
CA GLU A 206 -14.00 8.30 4.27
C GLU A 206 -15.27 7.56 4.72
N SER A 207 -15.37 7.18 6.00
CA SER A 207 -16.57 6.52 6.54
C SER A 207 -17.84 7.38 6.50
N THR A 208 -17.71 8.68 6.23
CA THR A 208 -18.85 9.55 5.95
C THR A 208 -19.48 9.20 4.61
N TYR A 209 -18.70 8.69 3.65
CA TYR A 209 -19.08 8.49 2.25
C TYR A 209 -19.48 7.05 1.94
N TYR A 210 -18.77 6.06 2.50
CA TYR A 210 -18.99 4.65 2.20
C TYR A 210 -18.66 3.74 3.39
N MET A 211 -19.25 2.54 3.38
CA MET A 211 -19.09 1.52 4.42
C MET A 211 -17.99 0.51 4.07
N GLU A 212 -17.62 -0.33 5.03
CA GLU A 212 -16.69 -1.44 4.84
C GLU A 212 -17.11 -2.37 3.69
N GLY A 213 -16.16 -2.75 2.84
CA GLY A 213 -16.39 -3.57 1.66
C GLY A 213 -16.94 -4.96 1.98
N ASN A 214 -17.85 -5.43 1.12
CA ASN A 214 -18.52 -6.73 1.24
C ASN A 214 -18.05 -7.78 0.22
N THR A 215 -16.93 -7.52 -0.48
CA THR A 215 -16.40 -8.39 -1.54
C THR A 215 -15.37 -9.41 -1.05
N GLY A 216 -14.99 -9.37 0.23
CA GLY A 216 -13.93 -10.22 0.78
C GLY A 216 -12.54 -9.86 0.23
N HIS A 217 -11.74 -10.87 -0.10
CA HIS A 217 -10.35 -10.70 -0.56
C HIS A 217 -10.13 -11.39 -1.92
N PRO A 218 -10.83 -10.97 -2.98
CA PRO A 218 -10.79 -11.65 -4.27
C PRO A 218 -9.39 -11.58 -4.90
N VAL A 219 -8.98 -12.66 -5.55
CA VAL A 219 -7.77 -12.73 -6.37
C VAL A 219 -8.17 -13.00 -7.80
N PHE A 220 -7.76 -12.11 -8.70
CA PHE A 220 -8.14 -12.11 -10.10
C PHE A 220 -7.07 -12.87 -10.90
N ALA A 221 -7.43 -14.06 -11.40
CA ALA A 221 -6.55 -14.82 -12.28
C ALA A 221 -6.54 -14.20 -13.68
N THR A 222 -5.37 -13.76 -14.13
CA THR A 222 -5.15 -13.17 -15.45
C THR A 222 -4.14 -13.99 -16.25
N GLU A 223 -3.99 -13.69 -17.53
CA GLU A 223 -2.91 -14.27 -18.36
C GLU A 223 -1.51 -13.92 -17.81
N PHE A 224 -1.41 -12.81 -17.07
CA PHE A 224 -0.17 -12.26 -16.53
C PHE A 224 0.00 -12.50 -15.03
N GLY A 225 -0.71 -13.49 -14.47
CA GLY A 225 -0.62 -13.88 -13.06
C GLY A 225 -1.85 -13.53 -12.24
N LYS A 226 -1.78 -13.85 -10.96
CA LYS A 226 -2.87 -13.67 -9.99
C LYS A 226 -2.74 -12.33 -9.25
N VAL A 227 -3.70 -11.45 -9.47
CA VAL A 227 -3.69 -10.07 -8.96
C VAL A 227 -4.64 -9.93 -7.77
N GLY A 228 -4.15 -9.39 -6.67
CA GLY A 228 -4.96 -8.86 -5.56
C GLY A 228 -4.89 -7.33 -5.51
N VAL A 229 -5.83 -6.69 -4.82
CA VAL A 229 -5.84 -5.24 -4.64
C VAL A 229 -6.14 -4.92 -3.18
N ASN A 230 -5.18 -4.42 -2.43
CA ASN A 230 -5.38 -3.93 -1.07
C ASN A 230 -5.55 -2.41 -1.09
N ILE A 231 -6.76 -1.89 -1.00
CA ILE A 231 -7.02 -0.46 -1.18
C ILE A 231 -6.60 0.34 0.06
N CYS A 232 -5.65 1.26 -0.12
CA CYS A 232 -5.26 2.34 0.78
C CYS A 232 -5.11 1.95 2.25
N TYR A 233 -6.08 2.28 3.11
CA TYR A 233 -6.01 2.08 4.57
C TYR A 233 -5.96 0.60 4.97
N GLY A 234 -6.34 -0.30 4.06
CA GLY A 234 -6.07 -1.72 4.20
C GLY A 234 -4.56 -2.06 4.28
N ARG A 235 -3.65 -1.13 3.93
CA ARG A 235 -2.21 -1.28 4.10
C ARG A 235 -1.79 -1.49 5.56
N HIS A 236 -2.52 -0.90 6.50
CA HIS A 236 -2.23 -0.96 7.93
C HIS A 236 -2.66 -2.29 8.59
N HIS A 237 -3.31 -3.18 7.83
CA HIS A 237 -3.94 -4.38 8.33
C HIS A 237 -3.22 -5.62 7.80
N PRO A 238 -2.27 -6.21 8.55
CA PRO A 238 -1.55 -7.42 8.13
C PRO A 238 -2.46 -8.58 7.72
N LEU A 239 -3.63 -8.73 8.38
CA LEU A 239 -4.61 -9.75 8.03
C LEU A 239 -5.24 -9.53 6.65
N ASN A 240 -5.42 -8.29 6.21
CA ASN A 240 -5.95 -7.98 4.88
C ASN A 240 -4.96 -8.44 3.79
N TRP A 241 -3.67 -8.16 3.98
CA TRP A 241 -2.59 -8.66 3.14
C TRP A 241 -2.50 -10.18 3.13
N LEU A 242 -2.56 -10.79 4.33
CA LEU A 242 -2.53 -12.24 4.51
C LEU A 242 -3.63 -12.93 3.71
N MET A 243 -4.86 -12.44 3.77
CA MET A 243 -5.98 -13.07 3.08
C MET A 243 -5.83 -13.07 1.56
N PHE A 244 -5.23 -12.03 0.95
CA PHE A 244 -4.87 -12.09 -0.48
C PHE A 244 -3.78 -13.14 -0.76
N GLY A 245 -2.79 -13.25 0.12
CA GLY A 245 -1.75 -14.29 0.05
C GLY A 245 -2.30 -15.71 0.15
N LEU A 246 -3.21 -15.96 1.10
CA LEU A 246 -3.90 -17.24 1.28
C LEU A 246 -4.80 -17.60 0.08
N ASN A 247 -5.42 -16.60 -0.54
CA ASN A 247 -6.17 -16.76 -1.79
C ASN A 247 -5.27 -16.90 -3.04
N GLY A 248 -3.95 -16.88 -2.85
CA GLY A 248 -2.96 -17.22 -3.88
C GLY A 248 -2.56 -16.05 -4.78
N ALA A 249 -2.65 -14.81 -4.30
CA ALA A 249 -2.13 -13.65 -5.03
C ALA A 249 -0.61 -13.78 -5.30
N GLU A 250 -0.19 -13.35 -6.48
CA GLU A 250 1.22 -13.28 -6.89
C GLU A 250 1.70 -11.83 -6.96
N ILE A 251 0.78 -10.90 -7.22
CA ILE A 251 0.98 -9.45 -7.21
C ILE A 251 -0.18 -8.83 -6.43
N VAL A 252 0.11 -7.99 -5.43
CA VAL A 252 -0.92 -7.21 -4.72
C VAL A 252 -0.67 -5.73 -4.91
N PHE A 253 -1.58 -5.05 -5.61
CA PHE A 253 -1.56 -3.59 -5.74
C PHE A 253 -2.08 -2.94 -4.47
N ASN A 254 -1.48 -1.83 -4.07
CA ASN A 254 -1.93 -1.00 -2.97
C ASN A 254 -2.13 0.46 -3.42
N PRO A 255 -3.24 0.73 -4.14
CA PRO A 255 -3.60 2.09 -4.52
C PRO A 255 -3.98 2.88 -3.29
N SER A 256 -3.33 4.03 -3.09
CA SER A 256 -3.48 4.87 -1.91
C SER A 256 -3.57 6.34 -2.28
N ALA A 257 -4.19 7.11 -1.41
CA ALA A 257 -3.99 8.54 -1.29
C ALA A 257 -3.72 8.84 0.19
N THR A 258 -2.52 9.29 0.52
CA THR A 258 -2.15 9.62 1.89
C THR A 258 -1.15 10.78 1.94
N VAL A 259 -1.31 11.64 2.95
CA VAL A 259 -0.49 12.84 3.18
C VAL A 259 0.50 12.64 4.33
N GLY A 260 1.42 13.59 4.48
CA GLY A 260 2.60 13.50 5.35
C GLY A 260 2.38 13.55 6.87
N ALA A 261 3.48 13.91 7.54
CA ALA A 261 3.76 13.90 8.98
C ALA A 261 3.66 12.53 9.69
N LEU A 262 2.49 11.89 9.73
CA LEU A 262 2.30 10.62 10.45
C LEU A 262 2.40 9.38 9.54
N SER A 263 1.94 9.52 8.29
CA SER A 263 1.80 8.38 7.38
C SER A 263 3.09 8.00 6.64
N GLU A 264 3.87 9.00 6.21
CA GLU A 264 5.05 8.78 5.37
C GLU A 264 6.10 7.81 5.99
N PRO A 265 6.40 7.86 7.30
CA PRO A 265 7.31 6.89 7.92
C PRO A 265 6.87 5.42 7.78
N LEU A 266 5.56 5.17 7.64
CA LEU A 266 5.00 3.83 7.49
C LEU A 266 5.10 3.32 6.04
N TRP A 267 5.16 4.23 5.07
CA TRP A 267 5.06 3.92 3.64
C TRP A 267 6.13 2.93 3.17
N GLY A 268 7.37 3.13 3.60
CA GLY A 268 8.49 2.25 3.26
C GLY A 268 8.49 0.90 3.97
N ILE A 269 7.57 0.69 4.91
CA ILE A 269 7.52 -0.46 5.83
C ILE A 269 6.39 -1.42 5.47
N GLU A 270 5.15 -0.94 5.36
CA GLU A 270 3.95 -1.80 5.43
C GLU A 270 3.80 -2.71 4.19
N ALA A 271 3.79 -2.12 3.00
CA ALA A 271 3.68 -2.90 1.75
C ALA A 271 4.93 -3.76 1.52
N ARG A 272 6.09 -3.32 2.02
CA ARG A 272 7.32 -4.11 1.97
C ARG A 272 7.25 -5.34 2.89
N CYS A 273 6.79 -5.14 4.13
CA CYS A 273 6.54 -6.20 5.10
C CYS A 273 5.52 -7.21 4.56
N ALA A 274 4.45 -6.72 3.92
CA ALA A 274 3.45 -7.58 3.30
C ALA A 274 4.02 -8.48 2.19
N ALA A 275 4.93 -7.97 1.34
CA ALA A 275 5.60 -8.78 0.31
C ALA A 275 6.44 -9.91 0.93
N ILE A 276 7.20 -9.58 1.99
CA ILE A 276 8.06 -10.51 2.71
C ILE A 276 7.22 -11.60 3.39
N ALA A 277 6.22 -11.20 4.19
CA ALA A 277 5.41 -12.12 4.99
C ALA A 277 4.57 -13.08 4.15
N ASN A 278 4.15 -12.66 2.95
CA ASN A 278 3.24 -13.41 2.10
C ASN A 278 3.92 -14.01 0.85
N ASN A 279 5.21 -13.77 0.65
CA ASN A 279 6.01 -14.23 -0.49
C ASN A 279 5.33 -13.98 -1.85
N TYR A 280 4.81 -12.77 -2.04
CA TYR A 280 4.34 -12.26 -3.33
C TYR A 280 5.01 -10.91 -3.66
N PHE A 281 4.70 -10.33 -4.81
CA PHE A 281 5.05 -8.94 -5.10
C PHE A 281 4.00 -7.97 -4.55
N THR A 282 4.43 -6.80 -4.08
CA THR A 282 3.54 -5.67 -3.79
C THR A 282 3.87 -4.48 -4.68
N ALA A 283 2.83 -3.73 -5.06
CA ALA A 283 2.96 -2.51 -5.86
C ALA A 283 2.22 -1.38 -5.15
N ALA A 284 2.95 -0.57 -4.38
CA ALA A 284 2.41 0.53 -3.60
C ALA A 284 2.36 1.80 -4.45
N ILE A 285 1.19 2.44 -4.48
CA ILE A 285 0.92 3.61 -5.33
C ILE A 285 0.33 4.70 -4.44
N ASN A 286 0.95 5.88 -4.42
CA ASN A 286 0.36 7.04 -3.76
C ASN A 286 0.16 8.18 -4.75
N ARG A 287 -0.89 8.94 -4.52
CA ARG A 287 -1.11 10.26 -5.14
C ARG A 287 0.05 11.20 -4.87
N ILE A 288 0.20 12.24 -5.70
CA ILE A 288 1.11 13.36 -5.47
C ILE A 288 0.40 14.72 -5.46
N GLY A 289 1.10 15.75 -4.99
CA GLY A 289 0.65 17.14 -5.05
C GLY A 289 -0.14 17.56 -3.81
N THR A 290 -0.60 18.80 -3.81
CA THR A 290 -1.44 19.36 -2.73
C THR A 290 -2.75 19.81 -3.33
N GLU A 291 -3.85 19.39 -2.71
CA GLU A 291 -5.20 19.73 -3.16
C GLU A 291 -5.82 20.73 -2.18
N SER A 292 -6.40 21.81 -2.71
CA SER A 292 -7.07 22.86 -1.93
C SER A 292 -8.55 22.89 -2.31
N PHE A 293 -9.45 23.07 -1.35
CA PHE A 293 -10.91 22.98 -1.55
C PHE A 293 -11.63 24.32 -1.35
N PRO A 294 -12.81 24.54 -1.97
CA PRO A 294 -13.46 25.86 -1.95
C PRO A 294 -13.88 26.33 -0.54
N ASN A 295 -14.33 25.40 0.31
CA ASN A 295 -14.77 25.68 1.66
C ASN A 295 -13.73 25.22 2.68
N GLU A 296 -13.60 25.97 3.78
CA GLU A 296 -12.72 25.58 4.88
C GLU A 296 -13.24 24.33 5.59
N PHE A 297 -12.33 23.44 6.00
CA PHE A 297 -12.63 22.29 6.85
C PHE A 297 -11.61 22.19 8.00
N THR A 298 -11.84 21.24 8.93
CA THR A 298 -10.96 21.02 10.09
C THR A 298 -10.56 19.55 10.19
N SER A 299 -9.29 19.31 10.54
CA SER A 299 -8.70 17.95 10.66
C SER A 299 -9.00 17.25 11.98
N GLY A 300 -9.72 17.90 12.91
CA GLY A 300 -10.01 17.33 14.24
C GLY A 300 -8.80 17.27 15.18
N ASP A 301 -7.72 18.02 14.90
CA ASP A 301 -6.48 18.10 15.69
C ASP A 301 -6.37 19.38 16.54
N GLY A 302 -7.43 20.19 16.57
CA GLY A 302 -7.50 21.47 17.30
C GLY A 302 -6.84 22.65 16.58
N ARG A 303 -6.31 22.47 15.36
CA ARG A 303 -5.81 23.57 14.54
C ARG A 303 -6.95 24.35 13.87
N PRO A 304 -6.69 25.59 13.38
CA PRO A 304 -7.68 26.37 12.64
C PRO A 304 -8.18 25.67 11.38
N ALA A 305 -9.36 26.09 10.94
CA ALA A 305 -9.91 25.67 9.67
C ALA A 305 -9.01 26.15 8.51
N HIS A 306 -9.00 25.38 7.42
CA HIS A 306 -8.11 25.59 6.27
C HIS A 306 -8.71 24.98 5.02
N HIS A 307 -8.12 25.31 3.86
CA HIS A 307 -8.55 24.82 2.54
C HIS A 307 -7.68 23.66 2.02
N ASP A 308 -6.42 23.56 2.45
CA ASP A 308 -5.45 22.61 1.90
C ASP A 308 -5.50 21.25 2.62
N PHE A 309 -5.67 20.16 1.88
CA PHE A 309 -5.69 18.78 2.43
C PHE A 309 -4.34 18.33 3.01
N GLY A 310 -3.26 18.94 2.54
CA GLY A 310 -1.89 18.51 2.78
C GLY A 310 -1.25 17.88 1.54
N HIS A 311 0.06 17.67 1.63
CA HIS A 311 0.86 17.17 0.51
C HIS A 311 0.81 15.64 0.43
N PHE A 312 0.29 15.12 -0.67
CA PHE A 312 0.44 13.73 -1.07
C PHE A 312 1.86 13.52 -1.59
N TYR A 313 2.58 12.57 -1.01
CA TYR A 313 4.03 12.45 -1.17
C TYR A 313 4.48 11.40 -2.20
N GLY A 314 3.58 10.86 -3.04
CA GLY A 314 3.95 9.90 -4.09
C GLY A 314 4.81 8.75 -3.57
N SER A 315 6.06 8.69 -4.02
CA SER A 315 7.00 7.66 -3.57
C SER A 315 6.51 6.24 -3.90
N SER A 316 5.78 6.09 -5.01
CA SER A 316 5.26 4.79 -5.46
C SER A 316 6.40 3.82 -5.77
N TYR A 317 6.26 2.54 -5.42
CA TYR A 317 7.32 1.55 -5.52
C TYR A 317 6.79 0.11 -5.65
N VAL A 318 7.68 -0.81 -6.08
CA VAL A 318 7.41 -2.25 -6.15
C VAL A 318 8.34 -2.99 -5.19
N THR A 319 7.80 -3.97 -4.44
CA THR A 319 8.59 -4.88 -3.59
C THR A 319 8.46 -6.31 -4.08
N ALA A 320 9.57 -7.03 -4.08
CA ALA A 320 9.67 -8.45 -4.36
C ALA A 320 9.52 -9.32 -3.10
N PRO A 321 9.17 -10.61 -3.26
CA PRO A 321 8.97 -11.52 -2.14
C PRO A 321 10.21 -11.74 -1.27
N ASP A 322 11.42 -11.54 -1.80
CA ASP A 322 12.69 -11.67 -1.07
C ASP A 322 13.04 -10.43 -0.20
N GLY A 323 12.15 -9.44 -0.16
CA GLY A 323 12.33 -8.19 0.57
C GLY A 323 13.11 -7.12 -0.19
N SER A 324 13.58 -7.41 -1.41
CA SER A 324 14.11 -6.37 -2.29
C SER A 324 13.02 -5.45 -2.82
N ARG A 325 13.33 -4.19 -3.09
CA ARG A 325 12.37 -3.22 -3.65
C ARG A 325 13.02 -2.23 -4.61
N THR A 326 12.20 -1.65 -5.47
CA THR A 326 12.63 -0.50 -6.28
C THR A 326 12.86 0.73 -5.42
N PRO A 327 13.66 1.68 -5.92
CA PRO A 327 13.49 3.10 -5.61
C PRO A 327 12.01 3.54 -5.68
N GLY A 328 11.65 4.54 -4.88
CA GLY A 328 10.39 5.25 -5.03
C GLY A 328 10.42 6.20 -6.23
N LEU A 329 9.26 6.41 -6.85
CA LEU A 329 9.05 7.56 -7.74
C LEU A 329 9.15 8.88 -6.96
N SER A 330 9.20 10.00 -7.69
CA SER A 330 9.23 11.33 -7.11
C SER A 330 8.10 11.58 -6.09
N ARG A 331 8.35 12.45 -5.12
CA ARG A 331 7.33 12.96 -4.21
C ARG A 331 6.46 14.05 -4.82
N THR A 332 6.94 14.68 -5.89
CA THR A 332 6.38 15.93 -6.41
C THR A 332 6.11 15.92 -7.91
N ARG A 333 6.49 14.85 -8.62
CA ARG A 333 6.27 14.71 -10.07
C ARG A 333 5.37 13.53 -10.39
N ASP A 334 4.51 13.73 -11.39
CA ASP A 334 3.75 12.63 -12.00
C ASP A 334 4.75 11.59 -12.52
N GLY A 335 4.39 10.31 -12.48
CA GLY A 335 5.31 9.31 -12.94
C GLY A 335 4.75 7.92 -13.17
N LEU A 336 5.48 7.19 -14.00
CA LEU A 336 5.28 5.80 -14.34
C LEU A 336 6.49 4.98 -13.87
N LEU A 337 6.23 3.94 -13.07
CA LEU A 337 7.23 2.95 -12.68
C LEU A 337 6.87 1.61 -13.31
N VAL A 338 7.80 1.01 -14.07
CA VAL A 338 7.65 -0.31 -14.69
C VAL A 338 8.64 -1.30 -14.10
N SER A 339 8.16 -2.41 -13.55
CA SER A 339 8.98 -3.47 -12.97
C SER A 339 8.82 -4.77 -13.75
N GLU A 340 9.89 -5.25 -14.38
CA GLU A 340 9.98 -6.58 -14.96
C GLU A 340 10.29 -7.60 -13.85
N ILE A 341 9.35 -8.53 -13.62
CA ILE A 341 9.39 -9.52 -12.55
C ILE A 341 9.21 -10.92 -13.11
N ASP A 342 9.77 -11.94 -12.45
CA ASP A 342 9.42 -13.35 -12.70
C ASP A 342 8.55 -13.87 -11.56
N LEU A 343 7.30 -14.26 -11.87
CA LEU A 343 6.35 -14.76 -10.88
C LEU A 343 6.79 -16.08 -10.23
N ASN A 344 7.75 -16.80 -10.82
CA ASN A 344 8.37 -17.96 -10.16
C ASN A 344 9.11 -17.56 -8.87
N HIS A 345 9.53 -16.29 -8.73
CA HIS A 345 10.23 -15.80 -7.54
C HIS A 345 9.39 -16.01 -6.27
N CYS A 346 8.06 -15.82 -6.34
CA CYS A 346 7.14 -16.04 -5.22
C CYS A 346 7.29 -17.46 -4.63
N ARG A 347 7.29 -18.48 -5.49
CA ARG A 347 7.49 -19.87 -5.06
C ARG A 347 8.91 -20.09 -4.53
N GLN A 348 9.93 -19.57 -5.22
CA GLN A 348 11.33 -19.77 -4.82
C GLN A 348 11.60 -19.26 -3.40
N VAL A 349 11.08 -18.09 -3.07
CA VAL A 349 11.23 -17.51 -1.73
C VAL A 349 10.40 -18.28 -0.72
N ARG A 350 9.14 -18.61 -1.04
CA ARG A 350 8.28 -19.43 -0.18
C ARG A 350 8.93 -20.76 0.20
N ASP A 351 9.52 -21.46 -0.76
CA ASP A 351 10.15 -22.76 -0.52
C ASP A 351 11.47 -22.61 0.28
N THR A 352 12.16 -21.48 0.14
CA THR A 352 13.40 -21.19 0.87
C THR A 352 13.15 -20.84 2.34
N TRP A 353 12.16 -19.99 2.62
CA TRP A 353 11.87 -19.47 3.95
C TRP A 353 10.80 -20.25 4.72
N GLY A 354 9.85 -20.85 4.02
CA GLY A 354 8.82 -21.71 4.61
C GLY A 354 7.71 -20.99 5.38
N PHE A 355 7.50 -19.68 5.22
CA PHE A 355 6.53 -18.92 6.03
C PHE A 355 5.10 -19.46 5.96
N GLN A 356 4.60 -19.81 4.78
CA GLN A 356 3.26 -20.42 4.66
C GLN A 356 3.22 -21.83 5.23
N MET A 357 4.31 -22.59 5.14
CA MET A 357 4.42 -23.93 5.74
C MET A 357 4.36 -23.86 7.28
N THR A 358 4.90 -22.81 7.89
CA THR A 358 4.95 -22.63 9.35
C THR A 358 3.89 -21.67 9.90
N SER A 359 2.87 -21.34 9.09
CA SER A 359 1.88 -20.30 9.37
C SER A 359 0.90 -20.60 10.51
N ARG A 360 0.71 -21.88 10.91
CA ARG A 360 -0.19 -22.31 12.01
C ARG A 360 -1.60 -21.71 11.93
N LEU A 361 -2.17 -21.62 10.72
CA LEU A 361 -3.44 -20.91 10.46
C LEU A 361 -4.62 -21.44 11.29
N GLU A 362 -4.68 -22.75 11.54
CA GLU A 362 -5.75 -23.36 12.36
C GLU A 362 -5.77 -22.78 13.77
N GLU A 363 -4.62 -22.72 14.43
CA GLU A 363 -4.48 -22.15 15.76
C GLU A 363 -4.80 -20.66 15.79
N TYR A 364 -4.28 -19.87 14.84
CA TYR A 364 -4.63 -18.45 14.76
C TYR A 364 -6.12 -18.24 14.48
N GLY A 365 -6.75 -19.12 13.68
CA GLY A 365 -8.19 -19.10 13.44
C GLY A 365 -8.98 -19.28 14.74
N GLU A 366 -8.61 -20.27 15.57
CA GLU A 366 -9.24 -20.47 16.88
C GLU A 366 -9.00 -19.29 17.84
N LEU A 367 -7.77 -18.78 17.90
CA LEU A 367 -7.40 -17.68 18.78
C LEU A 367 -8.10 -16.36 18.40
N ILE A 368 -8.18 -16.03 17.11
CA ILE A 368 -8.91 -14.86 16.62
C ILE A 368 -10.41 -15.01 16.90
N SER A 369 -10.99 -16.20 16.67
CA SER A 369 -12.40 -16.47 16.96
C SER A 369 -12.71 -16.25 18.45
N ARG A 370 -11.84 -16.75 19.34
CA ARG A 370 -11.95 -16.52 20.79
C ARG A 370 -11.79 -15.05 21.15
N ALA A 371 -10.82 -14.35 20.54
CA ALA A 371 -10.57 -12.93 20.82
C ALA A 371 -11.72 -12.01 20.37
N ALA A 372 -12.51 -12.44 19.38
CA ALA A 372 -13.69 -11.73 18.91
C ALA A 372 -14.94 -11.95 19.78
N ALA A 373 -14.91 -12.87 20.74
CA ALA A 373 -16.05 -13.17 21.60
C ALA A 373 -16.28 -12.04 22.64
N PRO A 374 -17.55 -11.69 22.97
CA PRO A 374 -17.85 -10.62 23.94
C PRO A 374 -17.31 -10.86 25.35
N ASP A 375 -17.09 -12.12 25.71
CA ASP A 375 -16.58 -12.60 27.01
C ASP A 375 -15.08 -12.92 26.99
N PHE A 376 -14.35 -12.46 25.96
CA PHE A 376 -12.92 -12.70 25.85
C PHE A 376 -12.14 -12.14 27.04
N GLU A 377 -11.47 -13.04 27.75
CA GLU A 377 -10.45 -12.69 28.73
C GLU A 377 -9.06 -12.79 28.11
N PRO A 378 -8.28 -11.69 28.06
CA PRO A 378 -6.91 -11.74 27.55
C PRO A 378 -6.04 -12.70 28.37
N GLN A 379 -5.17 -13.44 27.67
CA GLN A 379 -4.24 -14.36 28.32
C GLN A 379 -3.10 -13.59 29.01
N VAL A 380 -3.37 -13.06 30.21
CA VAL A 380 -2.42 -12.31 31.04
C VAL A 380 -2.05 -13.13 32.25
N ILE A 381 -0.76 -13.40 32.44
CA ILE A 381 -0.24 -14.11 33.62
C ILE A 381 0.24 -13.06 34.62
N VAL A 382 -0.33 -13.07 35.82
CA VAL A 382 -0.07 -12.09 36.88
C VAL A 382 1.01 -12.62 37.83
N ASP A 383 1.98 -11.78 38.16
CA ASP A 383 2.92 -12.06 39.23
C ASP A 383 2.17 -12.04 40.58
N PRO A 384 2.14 -13.16 41.33
CA PRO A 384 1.45 -13.22 42.62
C PRO A 384 2.03 -12.27 43.68
N GLY A 385 3.24 -11.72 43.48
CA GLY A 385 3.85 -10.70 44.33
C GLY A 385 3.50 -9.25 43.98
N VAL A 386 2.76 -9.01 42.88
CA VAL A 386 2.40 -7.66 42.41
C VAL A 386 0.89 -7.45 42.47
N ASP A 387 0.47 -6.45 43.22
CA ASP A 387 -0.93 -6.00 43.22
C ASP A 387 -1.22 -5.10 42.01
N ILE A 388 -1.54 -5.74 40.88
CA ILE A 388 -1.95 -5.04 39.65
C ILE A 388 -3.39 -4.47 39.73
N SER A 389 -4.13 -4.69 40.82
CA SER A 389 -5.48 -4.13 40.99
C SER A 389 -5.47 -2.61 41.20
N THR A 390 -4.33 -2.03 41.58
CA THR A 390 -4.19 -0.58 41.87
C THR A 390 -3.84 0.28 40.65
N GLY A 391 -3.71 -0.32 39.46
CA GLY A 391 -3.34 0.36 38.20
C GLY A 391 -4.48 1.01 37.42
N ARG A 392 -5.73 0.97 37.90
CA ARG A 392 -6.85 1.74 37.34
C ARG A 392 -7.67 2.32 38.49
N GLY A 393 -7.71 3.65 38.58
CA GLY A 393 -8.57 4.34 39.53
C GLY A 393 -10.03 3.91 39.33
N THR A 394 -10.59 3.24 40.33
CA THR A 394 -11.96 3.33 40.82
C THR A 394 -12.11 2.30 41.93
N THR A 395 -12.35 2.77 43.15
CA THR A 395 -12.67 1.97 44.32
C THR A 395 -14.01 1.26 44.13
N PRO A 396 -14.14 -0.01 44.56
CA PRO A 396 -15.36 -0.39 45.25
C PRO A 396 -15.10 -1.21 46.54
N PRO A 397 -16.07 -1.26 47.47
CA PRO A 397 -15.82 -1.71 48.84
C PRO A 397 -16.04 -3.21 49.06
N SER A 398 -15.46 -3.64 50.19
CA SER A 398 -15.80 -4.78 51.05
C SER A 398 -15.46 -6.21 50.60
N ALA A 399 -14.37 -6.69 51.21
CA ALA A 399 -14.18 -7.95 51.92
C ALA A 399 -15.14 -9.15 51.66
N GLY A 400 -14.53 -10.28 51.31
CA GLY A 400 -14.84 -11.55 51.98
C GLY A 400 -14.87 -12.80 51.10
N ARG A 401 -13.75 -13.52 51.01
CA ARG A 401 -13.57 -14.92 51.45
C ARG A 401 -12.32 -15.54 50.81
N ALA A 402 -11.46 -16.06 51.69
CA ALA A 402 -10.31 -16.87 51.35
C ALA A 402 -10.72 -18.26 50.86
N LEU A 403 -10.08 -18.78 49.81
CA LEU A 403 -9.99 -20.22 49.56
C LEU A 403 -8.62 -20.61 48.97
N HIS A 404 -7.84 -21.25 49.85
CA HIS A 404 -6.91 -22.36 49.68
C HIS A 404 -6.03 -22.51 48.43
N HIS A 405 -4.73 -22.46 48.71
CA HIS A 405 -3.58 -22.87 47.91
C HIS A 405 -3.68 -24.28 47.29
N ALA A 406 -3.28 -24.38 46.02
CA ALA A 406 -2.61 -25.54 45.46
C ALA A 406 -1.37 -25.08 44.68
N SER A 407 -0.17 -25.51 45.11
CA SER A 407 1.11 -25.19 44.45
C SER A 407 1.30 -25.99 43.15
N PRO A 408 1.71 -25.36 42.04
CA PRO A 408 2.31 -26.08 40.91
C PRO A 408 3.80 -26.35 41.14
N ARG A 409 4.23 -27.55 40.75
CA ARG A 409 5.62 -28.05 40.78
C ARG A 409 6.58 -27.16 40.01
N ALA A 410 7.78 -26.99 40.58
CA ALA A 410 8.90 -26.25 40.00
C ALA A 410 9.37 -26.85 38.66
N LEU A 411 9.47 -26.01 37.63
CA LEU A 411 10.30 -26.24 36.45
C LEU A 411 11.65 -25.53 36.67
N GLY A 412 12.73 -26.28 36.49
CA GLY A 412 14.10 -25.86 36.81
C GLY A 412 14.57 -24.64 36.00
N SER A 413 15.33 -23.79 36.69
CA SER A 413 15.99 -22.59 36.14
C SER A 413 17.12 -22.95 35.17
N ALA A 414 17.10 -22.38 33.96
CA ALA A 414 18.28 -22.23 33.11
C ALA A 414 18.91 -20.84 33.36
N PRO A 415 20.24 -20.70 33.38
CA PRO A 415 20.89 -19.44 33.69
C PRO A 415 20.83 -18.44 32.52
N ALA A 416 20.62 -17.17 32.84
CA ALA A 416 20.66 -16.05 31.91
C ALA A 416 22.08 -15.83 31.36
N GLN A 417 22.24 -15.76 30.04
CA GLN A 417 23.46 -15.28 29.40
C GLN A 417 23.40 -13.74 29.28
N GLN A 418 24.33 -13.07 29.95
CA GLN A 418 24.65 -11.66 29.75
C GLN A 418 25.42 -11.51 28.42
N ILE A 419 24.95 -10.62 27.55
CA ILE A 419 25.68 -10.21 26.34
C ILE A 419 26.50 -8.97 26.71
N THR A 420 27.82 -9.09 26.67
CA THR A 420 28.78 -7.97 26.80
C THR A 420 29.28 -7.56 25.42
N TYR A 421 29.23 -6.28 25.10
CA TYR A 421 29.86 -5.71 23.90
C TYR A 421 31.31 -5.35 24.22
N VAL A 422 32.25 -5.77 23.36
CA VAL A 422 33.68 -5.46 23.44
C VAL A 422 34.04 -4.49 22.31
N GLY A 423 34.66 -3.36 22.64
CA GLY A 423 35.44 -2.60 21.66
C GLY A 423 35.51 -1.09 21.89
N GLU A 424 36.30 -0.64 22.86
CA GLU A 424 37.09 0.59 22.74
C GLU A 424 38.48 0.29 23.29
N GLU A 425 39.47 0.07 22.41
CA GLU A 425 40.88 0.08 22.79
C GLU A 425 41.47 1.47 22.49
N GLU A 426 41.89 2.13 23.56
CA GLU A 426 42.76 3.31 23.54
C GLU A 426 44.12 2.96 22.93
N GLY A 427 44.45 3.54 21.79
CA GLY A 427 45.79 3.54 21.23
C GLY A 427 46.62 4.74 21.72
N SER A 428 47.37 4.55 22.81
CA SER A 428 48.46 5.44 23.21
C SER A 428 49.82 4.89 22.74
N ARG A 429 50.60 5.72 22.03
CA ARG A 429 52.08 5.89 22.11
C ARG A 429 52.58 6.76 20.94
N LYS A 430 53.07 7.97 21.23
CA LYS A 430 54.50 8.38 21.32
C LYS A 430 55.19 8.51 19.96
N GLU A 431 55.47 9.75 19.55
CA GLU A 431 56.76 10.44 19.74
C GLU A 431 56.54 11.95 19.91
#